data_AF-D8UHW3-F1
#
_entry.id   AF-D8UHW3-F1
#
_cell.length_a   1.000
_cell.length_b   1.000
_cell.length_c   1.000
_cell.angle_alpha   90.00
_cell.angle_beta   90.00
_cell.angle_gamma   90.00
#
_symmetry.space_group_name_H-M   'P 1'
#
loop_
_entity.id
_entity.type
_entity.pdbx_description
1 polymer ?
#
loop_
_entity_poly.entity_id
_entity_poly.type
_entity_poly.pdbx_seq_one_letter_code
_entity_poly.pdbx_strand_id
1 'polypeptide(L)'
;ITQVGGPKWHTQHEWIERLNLQAHYNAQTHSDEFVMELLVSLDKMQVLVHDLLLIECWKEFVYPLLASHLAEHVDSVTTYVLLYHEVTVADLLQVALYHSHAAKSLSEDYALELADWCYRKLTRLNAEGHKLAEPRDRTAEELLSMSRLDEQEEKRREIEFSITMCSLAILRYITDSLAGMPMGALSRVVSTNDTLMALIPLLDKPPWKWVGNRWVVVPPADRLKITQTDGQVWLAVTNLLVEPRCRAKYGMDEFRRERILGLKRHLNELMFDQV
;
A
#
# COMPACT_ATOMS: atom_id res chain seq x y z
N ILE A 1 -8.96 -11.20 -16.65
CA ILE A 1 -7.53 -11.63 -16.60
C ILE A 1 -6.89 -11.79 -17.97
N THR A 2 -7.57 -12.38 -18.96
CA THR A 2 -7.02 -12.65 -20.32
C THR A 2 -6.71 -11.41 -21.16
N GLN A 3 -7.20 -10.23 -20.77
CA GLN A 3 -6.99 -8.97 -21.49
C GLN A 3 -5.80 -8.15 -20.96
N VAL A 4 -5.17 -8.58 -19.85
CA VAL A 4 -3.99 -7.90 -19.27
C VAL A 4 -2.84 -7.94 -20.28
N GLY A 5 -2.21 -6.79 -20.54
CA GLY A 5 -1.19 -6.63 -21.58
C GLY A 5 -1.71 -6.51 -23.02
N GLY A 6 -3.04 -6.52 -23.21
CA GLY A 6 -3.64 -6.24 -24.52
C GLY A 6 -3.70 -4.74 -24.83
N PRO A 7 -3.98 -4.34 -26.09
CA PRO A 7 -4.04 -2.93 -26.49
C PRO A 7 -5.02 -2.09 -25.66
N LYS A 8 -6.22 -2.63 -25.36
CA LYS A 8 -7.22 -1.94 -24.53
C LYS A 8 -6.72 -1.72 -23.10
N TRP A 9 -6.01 -2.69 -22.55
CA TRP A 9 -5.44 -2.59 -21.21
C TRP A 9 -4.33 -1.55 -21.15
N HIS A 10 -3.47 -1.47 -22.18
CA HIS A 10 -2.46 -0.41 -22.28
C HIS A 10 -3.09 0.99 -22.36
N THR A 11 -4.14 1.16 -23.15
CA THR A 11 -4.88 2.43 -23.19
C THR A 11 -5.47 2.78 -21.83
N GLN A 12 -6.02 1.80 -21.11
CA GLN A 12 -6.53 2.02 -19.75
C GLN A 12 -5.42 2.41 -18.78
N HIS A 13 -4.28 1.72 -18.80
CA HIS A 13 -3.12 2.09 -17.99
C HIS A 13 -2.66 3.53 -18.25
N GLU A 14 -2.55 3.94 -19.50
CA GLU A 14 -2.18 5.31 -19.88
C GLU A 14 -3.17 6.35 -19.33
N TRP A 15 -4.47 6.07 -19.37
CA TRP A 15 -5.48 6.95 -18.77
C TRP A 15 -5.37 7.01 -17.26
N ILE A 16 -5.15 5.88 -16.58
CA ILE A 16 -4.98 5.83 -15.13
C ILE A 16 -3.72 6.61 -14.73
N GLU A 17 -2.61 6.47 -15.46
CA GLU A 17 -1.39 7.23 -15.22
C GLU A 17 -1.60 8.74 -15.37
N ARG A 18 -2.30 9.18 -16.42
CA ARG A 18 -2.63 10.60 -16.62
C ARG A 18 -3.52 11.15 -15.50
N LEU A 19 -4.52 10.39 -15.07
CA LEU A 19 -5.39 10.78 -13.96
C LEU A 19 -4.59 10.84 -12.65
N ASN A 20 -3.66 9.91 -12.43
CA ASN A 20 -2.80 9.88 -11.26
C ASN A 20 -1.90 11.12 -11.20
N LEU A 21 -1.20 11.44 -12.29
CA LEU A 21 -0.37 12.64 -12.38
C LEU A 21 -1.18 13.92 -12.10
N GLN A 22 -2.38 14.01 -12.67
CA GLN A 22 -3.25 15.16 -12.46
C GLN A 22 -3.77 15.24 -11.02
N ALA A 23 -4.15 14.10 -10.40
CA ALA A 23 -4.62 14.07 -9.02
C ALA A 23 -3.53 14.54 -8.03
N HIS A 24 -2.29 14.07 -8.22
CA HIS A 24 -1.15 14.55 -7.44
C HIS A 24 -0.87 16.04 -7.66
N TYR A 25 -0.95 16.51 -8.91
CA TYR A 25 -0.78 17.93 -9.20
C TYR A 25 -1.85 18.78 -8.49
N ASN A 26 -3.10 18.34 -8.46
CA ASN A 26 -4.17 19.05 -7.76
C ASN A 26 -3.89 19.14 -6.26
N ALA A 27 -3.46 18.03 -5.65
CA ALA A 27 -3.11 17.98 -4.22
C ALA A 27 -1.92 18.89 -3.89
N GLN A 28 -0.87 18.89 -4.72
CA GLN A 28 0.32 19.72 -4.52
C GLN A 28 0.05 21.21 -4.69
N THR A 29 -0.85 21.57 -5.62
CA THR A 29 -1.18 22.98 -5.88
C THR A 29 -2.32 23.51 -5.01
N HIS A 30 -2.87 22.67 -4.13
CA HIS A 30 -4.08 22.96 -3.35
C HIS A 30 -5.23 23.48 -4.23
N SER A 31 -5.34 22.95 -5.44
CA SER A 31 -6.41 23.29 -6.39
C SER A 31 -7.64 22.43 -6.16
N ASP A 32 -8.70 22.69 -6.95
CA ASP A 32 -9.89 21.85 -6.94
C ASP A 32 -9.57 20.38 -7.29
N GLU A 33 -10.12 19.44 -6.53
CA GLU A 33 -9.81 18.00 -6.58
C GLU A 33 -10.73 17.27 -7.57
N PHE A 34 -10.94 17.88 -8.74
CA PHE A 34 -11.91 17.42 -9.73
C PHE A 34 -11.68 15.98 -10.21
N VAL A 35 -10.44 15.48 -10.20
CA VAL A 35 -10.15 14.10 -10.59
C VAL A 35 -10.86 13.13 -9.63
N MET A 36 -10.71 13.35 -8.33
CA MET A 36 -11.33 12.51 -7.32
C MET A 36 -12.86 12.67 -7.34
N GLU A 37 -13.36 13.90 -7.48
CA GLU A 37 -14.82 14.16 -7.60
C GLU A 37 -15.43 13.46 -8.82
N LEU A 38 -14.74 13.44 -9.96
CA LEU A 38 -15.17 12.71 -11.15
C LEU A 38 -15.09 11.20 -10.97
N LEU A 39 -14.06 10.69 -10.28
CA LEU A 39 -13.96 9.26 -9.97
C LEU A 39 -15.14 8.79 -9.12
N VAL A 40 -15.55 9.60 -8.13
CA VAL A 40 -16.72 9.31 -7.28
C VAL A 40 -18.01 9.46 -8.08
N SER A 41 -18.21 10.59 -8.76
CA SER A 41 -19.45 10.92 -9.47
C SER A 41 -19.76 9.96 -10.63
N LEU A 42 -18.73 9.39 -11.24
CA LEU A 42 -18.85 8.45 -12.37
C LEU A 42 -18.71 6.97 -11.96
N ASP A 43 -18.75 6.67 -10.65
CA ASP A 43 -18.69 5.32 -10.10
C ASP A 43 -17.44 4.55 -10.57
N LYS A 44 -16.30 5.25 -10.56
CA LYS A 44 -14.99 4.70 -11.01
C LYS A 44 -14.13 4.19 -9.86
N MET A 45 -14.45 4.50 -8.61
CA MET A 45 -13.75 3.95 -7.45
C MET A 45 -13.78 2.42 -7.45
N GLN A 46 -14.93 1.83 -7.75
CA GLN A 46 -15.15 0.39 -7.87
C GLN A 46 -14.36 -0.21 -9.02
N VAL A 47 -14.29 0.51 -10.15
CA VAL A 47 -13.51 0.10 -11.33
C VAL A 47 -12.02 0.05 -10.98
N LEU A 48 -11.50 1.04 -10.24
CA LEU A 48 -10.12 1.06 -9.79
C LEU A 48 -9.83 -0.09 -8.82
N VAL A 49 -10.71 -0.37 -7.85
CA VAL A 49 -10.54 -1.51 -6.94
C VAL A 49 -10.57 -2.84 -7.72
N HIS A 50 -11.47 -2.99 -8.69
CA HIS A 50 -11.48 -4.17 -9.56
C HIS A 50 -10.16 -4.32 -10.34
N ASP A 51 -9.65 -3.24 -10.94
CA ASP A 51 -8.41 -3.27 -11.70
C ASP A 51 -7.20 -3.61 -10.82
N LEU A 52 -7.17 -3.09 -9.59
CA LEU A 52 -6.17 -3.39 -8.57
C LEU A 52 -6.12 -4.91 -8.25
N LEU A 53 -7.28 -5.52 -8.00
CA LEU A 53 -7.37 -6.96 -7.70
C LEU A 53 -7.06 -7.82 -8.93
N LEU A 54 -7.48 -7.36 -10.11
CA LEU A 54 -7.21 -8.03 -11.38
C LEU A 54 -5.70 -8.14 -11.62
N ILE A 55 -4.96 -7.05 -11.43
CA ILE A 55 -3.51 -7.06 -11.62
C ILE A 55 -2.78 -7.79 -10.49
N GLU A 56 -3.25 -7.72 -9.24
CA GLU A 56 -2.72 -8.55 -8.13
C GLU A 56 -2.83 -10.04 -8.49
N CYS A 57 -4.02 -10.50 -8.90
CA CYS A 57 -4.24 -11.88 -9.30
C CYS A 57 -3.41 -12.29 -10.52
N TRP A 58 -3.24 -11.40 -11.50
CA TRP A 58 -2.37 -11.68 -12.65
C TRP A 58 -0.91 -11.85 -12.21
N LYS A 59 -0.41 -10.99 -11.32
CA LYS A 59 0.96 -11.09 -10.81
C LYS A 59 1.19 -12.33 -9.94
N GLU A 60 0.17 -12.79 -9.22
CA GLU A 60 0.27 -13.99 -8.39
C GLU A 60 0.21 -15.27 -9.23
N PHE A 61 -0.74 -15.38 -10.15
CA PHE A 61 -1.05 -16.65 -10.81
C PHE A 61 -0.51 -16.77 -12.24
N VAL A 62 -0.33 -15.66 -12.96
CA VAL A 62 0.03 -15.67 -14.38
C VAL A 62 1.50 -15.30 -14.58
N TYR A 63 1.97 -14.26 -13.91
CA TYR A 63 3.36 -13.80 -14.04
C TYR A 63 4.39 -14.92 -13.81
N PRO A 64 4.32 -15.79 -12.79
CA PRO A 64 5.33 -16.83 -12.59
C PRO A 64 5.46 -17.80 -13.77
N LEU A 65 4.37 -18.01 -14.51
CA LEU A 65 4.35 -18.88 -15.71
C LEU A 65 4.93 -18.17 -16.94
N LEU A 66 4.93 -16.83 -16.95
CA LEU A 66 5.41 -16.00 -18.06
C LEU A 66 6.76 -15.33 -17.78
N ALA A 67 7.30 -15.42 -16.57
CA ALA A 67 8.44 -14.62 -16.12
C ALA A 67 9.67 -14.74 -17.04
N SER A 68 10.06 -15.98 -17.39
CA SER A 68 11.18 -16.24 -18.31
C SER A 68 10.88 -15.70 -19.72
N HIS A 69 9.66 -15.90 -20.22
CA HIS A 69 9.27 -15.40 -21.54
C HIS A 69 9.28 -13.86 -21.61
N LEU A 70 8.77 -13.19 -20.57
CA LEU A 70 8.76 -11.73 -20.46
C LEU A 70 10.19 -11.17 -20.39
N ALA A 71 11.11 -11.88 -19.72
CA ALA A 71 12.50 -11.46 -19.58
C ALA A 71 13.31 -11.63 -20.88
N GLU A 72 13.03 -12.69 -21.64
CA GLU A 72 13.84 -13.06 -22.81
C GLU A 72 13.30 -12.48 -24.12
N HIS A 73 11.98 -12.38 -24.26
CA HIS A 73 11.32 -12.14 -25.56
C HIS A 73 10.48 -10.88 -25.63
N VAL A 74 10.15 -10.26 -24.49
CA VAL A 74 9.41 -9.00 -24.43
C VAL A 74 10.37 -7.87 -24.08
N ASP A 75 10.13 -6.68 -24.64
CA ASP A 75 10.96 -5.52 -24.30
C ASP A 75 10.78 -5.13 -22.82
N SER A 76 11.85 -4.63 -22.22
CA SER A 76 11.90 -4.35 -20.79
C SER A 76 10.93 -3.24 -20.35
N VAL A 77 10.52 -2.35 -21.26
CA VAL A 77 9.58 -1.26 -20.98
C VAL A 77 8.16 -1.82 -20.85
N THR A 78 7.73 -2.63 -21.81
CA THR A 78 6.41 -3.29 -21.77
C THR A 78 6.28 -4.17 -20.53
N THR A 79 7.30 -4.96 -20.20
CA THR A 79 7.29 -5.78 -18.99
C THR A 79 7.26 -4.93 -17.73
N TYR A 80 7.99 -3.82 -17.68
CA TYR A 80 7.95 -2.90 -16.54
C TYR A 80 6.56 -2.30 -16.35
N VAL A 81 5.92 -1.84 -17.41
CA VAL A 81 4.54 -1.31 -17.38
C VAL A 81 3.55 -2.33 -16.81
N LEU A 82 3.65 -3.60 -17.21
CA LEU A 82 2.83 -4.68 -16.66
C LEU A 82 3.02 -4.85 -15.15
N LEU A 83 4.27 -4.86 -14.69
CA LEU A 83 4.58 -5.06 -13.28
C LEU A 83 4.21 -3.84 -12.42
N TYR A 84 4.40 -2.64 -12.98
CA TYR A 84 4.19 -1.37 -12.29
C TYR A 84 2.72 -0.94 -12.21
N HIS A 85 1.86 -1.49 -13.06
CA HIS A 85 0.45 -1.10 -13.12
C HIS A 85 -0.28 -1.16 -11.76
N GLU A 86 0.00 -2.16 -10.91
CA GLU A 86 -0.60 -2.21 -9.57
C GLU A 86 -0.24 -0.97 -8.73
N VAL A 87 0.99 -0.47 -8.85
CA VAL A 87 1.45 0.76 -8.17
C VAL A 87 0.68 1.96 -8.70
N THR A 88 0.50 2.09 -10.01
CA THR A 88 -0.24 3.22 -10.60
C THR A 88 -1.69 3.25 -10.13
N VAL A 89 -2.37 2.09 -10.08
CA VAL A 89 -3.76 2.01 -9.62
C VAL A 89 -3.86 2.30 -8.12
N ALA A 90 -2.96 1.71 -7.32
CA ALA A 90 -2.94 1.93 -5.87
C ALA A 90 -2.62 3.39 -5.52
N ASP A 91 -1.68 4.03 -6.22
CA ASP A 91 -1.32 5.43 -5.98
C ASP A 91 -2.49 6.39 -6.30
N LEU A 92 -3.22 6.15 -7.40
CA LEU A 92 -4.43 6.92 -7.70
C LEU A 92 -5.51 6.70 -6.63
N LEU A 93 -5.71 5.46 -6.19
CA LEU A 93 -6.62 5.14 -5.09
C LEU A 93 -6.17 5.80 -3.78
N GLN A 94 -4.87 5.85 -3.49
CA GLN A 94 -4.32 6.48 -2.31
C GLN A 94 -4.66 7.97 -2.27
N VAL A 95 -4.44 8.69 -3.38
CA VAL A 95 -4.79 10.12 -3.46
C VAL A 95 -6.30 10.33 -3.34
N ALA A 96 -7.11 9.51 -4.01
CA ALA A 96 -8.57 9.64 -3.91
C ALA A 96 -9.09 9.35 -2.49
N LEU A 97 -8.59 8.31 -1.84
CA LEU A 97 -9.05 7.86 -0.52
C LEU A 97 -8.60 8.77 0.62
N TYR A 98 -7.65 9.68 0.39
CA TYR A 98 -7.38 10.78 1.33
C TYR A 98 -8.67 11.54 1.68
N HIS A 99 -9.63 11.61 0.76
CA HIS A 99 -10.95 12.18 0.98
C HIS A 99 -11.92 11.11 1.50
N SER A 100 -12.40 11.29 2.74
CA SER A 100 -13.26 10.29 3.39
C SER A 100 -14.54 9.95 2.61
N HIS A 101 -15.06 10.85 1.78
CA HIS A 101 -16.27 10.58 0.99
C HIS A 101 -16.00 9.64 -0.20
N ALA A 102 -14.77 9.60 -0.73
CA ALA A 102 -14.36 8.62 -1.73
C ALA A 102 -14.30 7.20 -1.13
N ALA A 103 -13.88 7.07 0.13
CA ALA A 103 -13.97 5.79 0.84
C ALA A 103 -15.43 5.38 1.12
N LYS A 104 -16.31 6.36 1.40
CA LYS A 104 -17.74 6.13 1.65
C LYS A 104 -18.55 5.83 0.39
N SER A 105 -18.05 6.17 -0.79
CA SER A 105 -18.73 5.86 -2.06
C SER A 105 -18.53 4.42 -2.52
N LEU A 106 -17.54 3.71 -1.97
CA LEU A 106 -17.34 2.29 -2.23
C LEU A 106 -18.54 1.47 -1.77
N SER A 107 -19.02 0.57 -2.64
CA SER A 107 -20.02 -0.42 -2.24
C SER A 107 -19.44 -1.41 -1.24
N GLU A 108 -20.30 -2.15 -0.54
CA GLU A 108 -19.86 -3.11 0.48
C GLU A 108 -18.87 -4.14 -0.07
N ASP A 109 -19.15 -4.74 -1.23
CA ASP A 109 -18.25 -5.73 -1.85
C ASP A 109 -16.85 -5.15 -2.12
N TYR A 110 -16.74 -3.99 -2.77
CA TYR A 110 -15.44 -3.40 -3.08
C TYR A 110 -14.72 -2.87 -1.84
N ALA A 111 -15.45 -2.41 -0.83
CA ALA A 111 -14.86 -2.01 0.44
C ALA A 111 -14.24 -3.21 1.19
N LEU A 112 -14.89 -4.38 1.14
CA LEU A 112 -14.35 -5.63 1.70
C LEU A 112 -13.08 -6.07 0.95
N GLU A 113 -13.12 -6.09 -0.37
CA GLU A 113 -11.98 -6.52 -1.19
C GLU A 113 -10.77 -5.60 -1.05
N LEU A 114 -10.99 -4.28 -0.98
CA LEU A 114 -9.90 -3.33 -0.74
C LEU A 114 -9.29 -3.51 0.66
N ALA A 115 -10.12 -3.76 1.67
CA ALA A 115 -9.64 -4.06 3.02
C ALA A 115 -8.79 -5.35 3.07
N ASP A 116 -9.20 -6.38 2.33
CA ASP A 116 -8.46 -7.63 2.22
C ASP A 116 -7.16 -7.48 1.43
N TRP A 117 -7.17 -6.69 0.35
CA TRP A 117 -5.97 -6.36 -0.42
C TRP A 117 -4.95 -5.65 0.49
N CYS A 118 -5.37 -4.61 1.22
CA CYS A 118 -4.52 -3.94 2.19
C CYS A 118 -3.96 -4.92 3.25
N TYR A 119 -4.81 -5.83 3.73
CA TYR A 119 -4.38 -6.82 4.72
C TYR A 119 -3.35 -7.80 4.15
N ARG A 120 -3.54 -8.32 2.93
CA ARG A 120 -2.54 -9.18 2.27
C ARG A 120 -1.20 -8.48 2.12
N LYS A 121 -1.19 -7.22 1.68
CA LYS A 121 0.03 -6.41 1.59
C LYS A 121 0.66 -6.16 2.96
N LEU A 122 -0.14 -5.91 4.00
CA LEU A 122 0.32 -5.76 5.38
C LEU A 122 0.96 -7.04 5.93
N THR A 123 0.35 -8.21 5.68
CA THR A 123 0.94 -9.50 6.06
C THR A 123 2.24 -9.76 5.32
N ARG A 124 2.28 -9.46 4.01
CA ARG A 124 3.51 -9.57 3.21
C ARG A 124 4.61 -8.65 3.75
N LEU A 125 4.27 -7.44 4.14
CA LEU A 125 5.21 -6.48 4.72
C LEU A 125 5.78 -6.97 6.06
N ASN A 126 4.96 -7.59 6.90
CA ASN A 126 5.42 -8.23 8.14
C ASN A 126 6.35 -9.43 7.88
N ALA A 127 6.09 -10.22 6.84
CA ALA A 127 6.86 -11.43 6.54
C ALA A 127 8.16 -11.14 5.77
N GLU A 128 8.11 -10.26 4.77
CA GLU A 128 9.17 -10.06 3.78
C GLU A 128 9.73 -8.63 3.79
N GLY A 129 9.13 -7.69 4.54
CA GLY A 129 9.43 -6.26 4.44
C GLY A 129 10.90 -5.92 4.57
N HIS A 130 11.61 -6.51 5.54
CA HIS A 130 13.05 -6.27 5.71
C HIS A 130 13.88 -6.76 4.52
N LYS A 131 13.50 -7.88 3.91
CA LYS A 131 14.18 -8.45 2.72
C LYS A 131 13.87 -7.64 1.46
N LEU A 132 12.62 -7.18 1.31
CA LEU A 132 12.20 -6.32 0.21
C LEU A 132 12.91 -4.95 0.28
N ALA A 133 13.10 -4.45 1.50
CA ALA A 133 13.78 -3.21 1.79
C ALA A 133 15.31 -3.33 1.83
N GLU A 134 15.94 -4.48 1.57
CA GLU A 134 17.41 -4.60 1.63
C GLU A 134 18.07 -3.99 0.37
N PRO A 135 19.15 -3.18 0.50
CA PRO A 135 19.81 -2.64 -0.69
C PRO A 135 20.57 -3.78 -1.37
N ARG A 136 20.56 -3.80 -2.69
CA ARG A 136 21.48 -4.66 -3.44
C ARG A 136 22.49 -3.77 -4.13
N ASP A 137 23.49 -3.34 -3.37
CA ASP A 137 24.67 -2.70 -3.94
C ASP A 137 25.41 -3.78 -4.74
N ARG A 138 25.43 -3.60 -6.06
CA ARG A 138 26.11 -4.50 -6.97
C ARG A 138 27.36 -3.85 -7.54
N THR A 139 28.43 -4.62 -7.62
CA THR A 139 29.63 -4.25 -8.35
C THR A 139 29.36 -4.23 -9.85
N ALA A 140 30.22 -3.55 -10.62
CA ALA A 140 30.11 -3.53 -12.08
C ALA A 140 30.20 -4.95 -12.69
N GLU A 141 30.99 -5.84 -12.10
CA GLU A 141 31.14 -7.24 -12.54
C GLU A 141 29.86 -8.05 -12.29
N GLU A 142 29.21 -7.84 -11.14
CA GLU A 142 27.92 -8.47 -10.85
C GLU A 142 26.84 -7.99 -11.80
N LEU A 143 26.77 -6.69 -12.11
CA LEU A 143 25.81 -6.15 -13.07
C LEU A 143 25.99 -6.73 -14.48
N LEU A 144 27.24 -6.89 -14.94
CA LEU A 144 27.53 -7.46 -16.25
C LEU A 144 27.22 -8.95 -16.37
N SER A 145 27.12 -9.67 -15.25
CA SER A 145 26.84 -11.11 -15.20
C SER A 145 25.38 -11.44 -14.90
N MET A 146 24.54 -10.44 -14.66
CA MET A 146 23.11 -10.67 -14.40
C MET A 146 22.38 -11.19 -15.63
N SER A 147 21.52 -12.18 -15.42
CA SER A 147 20.56 -12.56 -16.44
C SER A 147 19.44 -11.52 -16.53
N ARG A 148 18.79 -11.43 -17.69
CA ARG A 148 17.60 -10.57 -17.87
C ARG A 148 16.48 -10.92 -16.87
N LEU A 149 16.37 -12.19 -16.50
CA LEU A 149 15.40 -12.66 -15.52
C LEU A 149 15.74 -12.14 -14.11
N ASP A 150 17.02 -12.14 -13.73
CA ASP A 150 17.47 -11.61 -12.44
C ASP A 150 17.23 -10.10 -12.34
N GLU A 151 17.49 -9.34 -13.41
CA GLU A 151 17.20 -7.90 -13.48
C GLU A 151 15.70 -7.63 -13.34
N GLN A 152 14.86 -8.44 -14.00
CA GLN A 152 13.41 -8.32 -13.94
C GLN A 152 12.89 -8.63 -12.54
N GLU A 153 13.38 -9.68 -11.89
CA GLU A 153 12.99 -10.07 -10.54
C GLU A 153 13.43 -9.03 -9.50
N GLU A 154 14.57 -8.37 -9.74
CA GLU A 154 15.00 -7.22 -8.94
C GLU A 154 14.04 -6.04 -9.05
N LYS A 155 13.66 -5.64 -10.26
CA LYS A 155 12.65 -4.59 -10.46
C LYS A 155 11.31 -4.97 -9.82
N ARG A 156 10.89 -6.24 -9.96
CA ARG A 156 9.66 -6.74 -9.34
C ARG A 156 9.71 -6.60 -7.82
N ARG A 157 10.84 -6.91 -7.18
CA ARG A 157 11.05 -6.76 -5.74
C ARG A 157 10.88 -5.30 -5.29
N GLU A 158 11.47 -4.37 -6.02
CA GLU A 158 11.36 -2.93 -5.72
C GLU A 158 9.91 -2.45 -5.83
N ILE A 159 9.24 -2.84 -6.92
CA ILE A 159 7.81 -2.56 -7.14
C ILE A 159 6.96 -3.15 -6.00
N GLU A 160 7.27 -4.37 -5.56
CA GLU A 160 6.54 -5.03 -4.48
C GLU A 160 6.74 -4.30 -3.13
N PHE A 161 7.92 -3.75 -2.88
CA PHE A 161 8.09 -2.90 -1.72
C PHE A 161 7.25 -1.63 -1.82
N SER A 162 7.31 -0.91 -2.96
CA SER A 162 6.51 0.30 -3.19
C SER A 162 5.01 0.07 -3.00
N ILE A 163 4.46 -1.04 -3.51
CA ILE A 163 3.03 -1.33 -3.35
C ILE A 163 2.65 -1.60 -1.89
N THR A 164 3.50 -2.28 -1.12
CA THR A 164 3.24 -2.49 0.32
C THR A 164 3.22 -1.17 1.09
N MET A 165 4.09 -0.22 0.74
CA MET A 165 4.13 1.11 1.34
C MET A 165 2.89 1.93 1.00
N CYS A 166 2.47 1.93 -0.27
CA CYS A 166 1.23 2.56 -0.72
C CYS A 166 0.01 1.96 0.01
N SER A 167 -0.02 0.62 0.17
CA SER A 167 -1.12 -0.08 0.85
C SER A 167 -1.31 0.35 2.32
N LEU A 168 -0.23 0.72 3.02
CA LEU A 168 -0.32 1.23 4.40
C LEU A 168 -1.01 2.58 4.46
N ALA A 169 -0.74 3.47 3.50
CA ALA A 169 -1.42 4.76 3.41
C ALA A 169 -2.91 4.57 3.10
N ILE A 170 -3.24 3.71 2.12
CA ILE A 170 -4.63 3.33 1.81
C ILE A 170 -5.32 2.77 3.05
N LEU A 171 -4.67 1.84 3.76
CA LEU A 171 -5.22 1.23 4.97
C LEU A 171 -5.48 2.28 6.05
N ARG A 172 -4.56 3.24 6.25
CA ARG A 172 -4.77 4.35 7.19
C ARG A 172 -5.99 5.19 6.79
N TYR A 173 -6.19 5.50 5.51
CA TYR A 173 -7.38 6.24 5.05
C TYR A 173 -8.68 5.45 5.21
N ILE A 174 -8.65 4.13 4.98
CA ILE A 174 -9.78 3.24 5.26
C ILE A 174 -10.11 3.30 6.75
N THR A 175 -9.13 3.10 7.64
CA THR A 175 -9.38 3.10 9.10
C THR A 175 -9.95 4.42 9.60
N ASP A 176 -9.54 5.54 9.01
CA ASP A 176 -10.05 6.89 9.32
C ASP A 176 -11.52 7.05 8.86
N SER A 177 -11.87 6.42 7.75
CA SER A 177 -13.21 6.51 7.15
C SER A 177 -14.18 5.41 7.61
N LEU A 178 -13.73 4.43 8.40
CA LEU A 178 -14.52 3.25 8.80
C LEU A 178 -15.89 3.60 9.42
N ALA A 179 -15.96 4.72 10.16
CA ALA A 179 -17.21 5.17 10.77
C ALA A 179 -18.27 5.60 9.75
N GLY A 180 -17.92 5.87 8.49
CA GLY A 180 -18.88 6.17 7.40
C GLY A 180 -19.03 5.05 6.37
N MET A 181 -18.21 4.00 6.45
CA MET A 181 -18.23 2.89 5.50
C MET A 181 -19.28 1.82 5.85
N PRO A 182 -19.61 0.89 4.93
CA PRO A 182 -20.47 -0.25 5.21
C PRO A 182 -20.01 -1.07 6.42
N MET A 183 -20.96 -1.60 7.20
CA MET A 183 -20.65 -2.38 8.41
C MET A 183 -19.78 -3.61 8.13
N GLY A 184 -19.93 -4.23 6.95
CA GLY A 184 -19.07 -5.32 6.49
C GLY A 184 -17.60 -4.93 6.51
N ALA A 185 -17.24 -3.75 5.99
CA ALA A 185 -15.86 -3.25 5.94
C ALA A 185 -15.26 -3.10 7.34
N LEU A 186 -16.02 -2.52 8.28
CA LEU A 186 -15.58 -2.42 9.68
C LEU A 186 -15.35 -3.79 10.31
N SER A 187 -16.30 -4.73 10.15
CA SER A 187 -16.15 -6.08 10.67
C SER A 187 -14.97 -6.83 10.03
N ARG A 188 -14.69 -6.56 8.75
CA ARG A 188 -13.58 -7.16 8.02
C ARG A 188 -12.24 -6.68 8.56
N VAL A 189 -12.04 -5.36 8.63
CA VAL A 189 -10.80 -4.75 9.12
C VAL A 189 -10.56 -5.08 10.60
N VAL A 190 -11.57 -4.95 11.46
CA VAL A 190 -11.40 -5.05 12.92
C VAL A 190 -11.34 -6.50 13.40
N SER A 191 -12.23 -7.37 12.90
CA SER A 191 -12.40 -8.72 13.45
C SER A 191 -11.79 -9.82 12.59
N THR A 192 -12.03 -9.78 11.28
CA THR A 192 -11.63 -10.90 10.39
C THR A 192 -10.15 -10.84 10.09
N ASN A 193 -9.67 -9.66 9.71
CA ASN A 193 -8.27 -9.43 9.36
C ASN A 193 -7.43 -9.20 10.63
N ASP A 194 -8.05 -8.84 11.76
CA ASP A 194 -7.35 -8.45 13.00
C ASP A 194 -6.22 -7.44 12.69
N THR A 195 -6.57 -6.42 11.90
CA THR A 195 -5.60 -5.47 11.33
C THR A 195 -4.77 -4.78 12.40
N LEU A 196 -5.35 -4.51 13.58
CA LEU A 196 -4.62 -3.93 14.69
C LEU A 196 -3.43 -4.81 15.11
N MET A 197 -3.62 -6.12 15.23
CA MET A 197 -2.53 -7.05 15.57
C MET A 197 -1.49 -7.18 14.46
N ALA A 198 -1.87 -6.97 13.21
CA ALA A 198 -0.93 -6.96 12.08
C ALA A 198 -0.14 -5.63 11.97
N LEU A 199 -0.65 -4.50 12.49
CA LEU A 199 0.06 -3.22 12.49
C LEU A 199 1.11 -3.11 13.61
N ILE A 200 0.84 -3.68 14.80
CA ILE A 200 1.73 -3.55 15.97
C ILE A 200 3.19 -4.00 15.70
N PRO A 201 3.47 -5.15 15.06
CA PRO A 201 4.84 -5.60 14.84
C PRO A 201 5.66 -4.61 13.99
N LEU A 202 5.02 -3.87 13.09
CA LEU A 202 5.68 -2.86 12.26
C LEU A 202 6.13 -1.63 13.06
N LEU A 203 5.44 -1.29 14.16
CA LEU A 203 5.90 -0.25 15.09
C LEU A 203 7.14 -0.70 15.87
N ASP A 204 7.27 -2.00 16.13
CA ASP A 204 8.42 -2.56 16.84
C ASP A 204 9.66 -2.70 15.94
N LYS A 205 9.44 -3.14 14.70
CA LYS A 205 10.49 -3.41 13.71
C LYS A 205 10.06 -2.92 12.32
N PRO A 206 10.10 -1.60 12.08
CA PRO A 206 9.69 -1.05 10.79
C PRO A 206 10.71 -1.43 9.69
N PRO A 207 10.26 -1.96 8.54
CA PRO A 207 11.14 -2.28 7.41
C PRO A 207 11.60 -1.04 6.62
N TRP A 208 10.95 0.12 6.80
CA TRP A 208 11.13 1.34 6.00
C TRP A 208 12.03 2.42 6.62
N LYS A 209 12.98 2.08 7.51
CA LYS A 209 13.97 3.05 8.00
C LYS A 209 15.03 3.35 6.93
N TRP A 210 14.57 4.09 5.92
CA TRP A 210 15.26 4.57 4.73
C TRP A 210 14.98 6.07 4.61
N VAL A 211 16.02 6.90 4.53
CA VAL A 211 15.86 8.33 4.27
C VAL A 211 16.11 8.58 2.79
N GLY A 212 15.06 8.94 2.04
CA GLY A 212 15.20 9.40 0.65
C GLY A 212 15.62 8.32 -0.36
N ASN A 213 15.01 7.13 -0.31
CA ASN A 213 15.25 6.05 -1.29
C ASN A 213 16.71 5.52 -1.34
N ARG A 214 17.52 5.75 -0.28
CA ARG A 214 18.80 5.08 -0.03
C ARG A 214 18.92 4.59 1.41
N TRP A 215 19.62 3.47 1.65
CA TRP A 215 20.06 3.13 3.00
C TRP A 215 21.07 4.18 3.41
N VAL A 216 20.63 5.10 4.25
CA VAL A 216 21.50 6.09 4.88
C VAL A 216 21.63 5.68 6.33
N VAL A 217 22.88 5.66 6.82
CA VAL A 217 23.14 5.53 8.26
C VAL A 217 22.46 6.69 8.96
N VAL A 218 21.35 6.41 9.65
CA VAL A 218 20.61 7.44 10.40
C VAL A 218 21.51 7.91 11.55
N PRO A 219 21.89 9.21 11.57
CA PRO A 219 22.70 9.76 12.65
C PRO A 219 22.02 9.51 14.00
N PRO A 220 22.77 9.30 15.10
CA PRO A 220 22.20 9.00 16.41
C PRO A 220 21.07 9.95 16.84
N ALA A 221 21.13 11.23 16.44
CA ALA A 221 20.13 12.26 16.72
C ALA A 221 18.78 12.04 16.00
N ASP A 222 18.79 11.41 14.82
CA ASP A 222 17.61 11.21 13.98
C ASP A 222 17.00 9.81 14.11
N ARG A 223 17.63 8.92 14.89
CA ARG A 223 17.16 7.52 15.08
C ARG A 223 15.79 7.42 15.73
N LEU A 224 15.40 8.47 16.46
CA LEU A 224 14.12 8.59 17.15
C LEU A 224 13.08 9.41 16.35
N LYS A 225 13.43 9.97 15.18
CA LYS A 225 12.47 10.69 14.32
C LYS A 225 11.51 9.71 13.67
N ILE A 226 10.23 10.06 13.71
CA ILE A 226 9.13 9.35 13.08
C ILE A 226 9.13 9.68 11.60
N THR A 227 9.22 8.65 10.76
CA THR A 227 9.05 8.82 9.32
C THR A 227 7.58 9.03 8.97
N GLN A 228 7.30 9.54 7.78
CA GLN A 228 5.91 9.67 7.31
C GLN A 228 5.17 8.33 7.39
N THR A 229 5.83 7.21 7.06
CA THR A 229 5.23 5.88 7.15
C THR A 229 4.96 5.46 8.58
N ASP A 230 5.88 5.75 9.52
CA ASP A 230 5.63 5.49 10.94
C ASP A 230 4.35 6.22 11.40
N GLY A 231 4.17 7.47 10.95
CA GLY A 231 2.94 8.23 11.16
C GLY A 231 1.69 7.55 10.59
N GLN A 232 1.74 6.98 9.38
CA GLN A 232 0.62 6.23 8.80
C GLN A 232 0.20 5.06 9.69
N VAL A 233 1.16 4.28 10.21
CA VAL A 233 0.88 3.14 11.07
C VAL A 233 0.36 3.58 12.44
N TRP A 234 0.94 4.61 13.04
CA TRP A 234 0.46 5.17 14.30
C TRP A 234 -0.96 5.69 14.21
N LEU A 235 -1.29 6.42 13.14
CA LEU A 235 -2.64 6.93 12.90
C LEU A 235 -3.62 5.78 12.66
N ALA A 236 -3.25 4.77 11.87
CA ALA A 236 -4.11 3.60 11.66
C ALA A 236 -4.39 2.83 12.97
N VAL A 237 -3.36 2.64 13.81
CA VAL A 237 -3.51 2.03 15.15
C VAL A 237 -4.42 2.88 16.04
N THR A 238 -4.24 4.19 16.02
CA THR A 238 -5.04 5.14 16.80
C THR A 238 -6.51 5.11 16.36
N ASN A 239 -6.77 5.14 15.05
CA ASN A 239 -8.12 5.06 14.50
C ASN A 239 -8.84 3.79 14.99
N LEU A 240 -8.15 2.63 14.96
CA LEU A 240 -8.73 1.37 15.42
C LEU A 240 -8.96 1.30 16.94
N LEU A 241 -8.12 1.97 17.74
CA LEU A 241 -8.19 1.97 19.21
C LEU A 241 -9.14 3.03 19.78
N VAL A 242 -9.33 4.15 19.09
CA VAL A 242 -10.09 5.30 19.59
C VAL A 242 -11.52 5.32 19.04
N GLU A 243 -11.72 4.96 17.77
CA GLU A 243 -13.04 5.00 17.13
C GLU A 243 -14.05 4.11 17.88
N PRO A 244 -15.15 4.67 18.42
CA PRO A 244 -16.12 3.91 19.21
C PRO A 244 -16.68 2.67 18.51
N ARG A 245 -16.94 2.75 17.20
CA ARG A 245 -17.47 1.60 16.45
C ARG A 245 -16.44 0.48 16.30
N CYS A 246 -15.17 0.83 16.10
CA CYS A 246 -14.07 -0.13 16.07
C CYS A 246 -13.92 -0.81 17.43
N ARG A 247 -13.88 -0.02 18.52
CA ARG A 247 -13.77 -0.53 19.90
C ARG A 247 -14.90 -1.46 20.29
N ALA A 248 -16.13 -1.12 19.93
CA ALA A 248 -17.31 -1.95 20.23
C ALA A 248 -17.24 -3.32 19.55
N LYS A 249 -16.58 -3.39 18.38
CA LYS A 249 -16.42 -4.62 17.60
C LYS A 249 -15.16 -5.40 17.95
N TYR A 250 -14.14 -4.73 18.48
CA TYR A 250 -12.84 -5.33 18.73
C TYR A 250 -12.87 -6.31 19.91
N GLY A 251 -12.58 -7.58 19.63
CA GLY A 251 -12.55 -8.66 20.62
C GLY A 251 -11.28 -8.60 21.47
N MET A 252 -11.29 -7.81 22.55
CA MET A 252 -10.16 -7.69 23.46
C MET A 252 -9.99 -8.94 24.34
N ASP A 253 -8.87 -9.63 24.18
CA ASP A 253 -8.41 -10.70 25.09
C ASP A 253 -7.12 -10.27 25.83
N GLU A 254 -6.61 -11.15 26.70
CA GLU A 254 -5.41 -10.89 27.48
C GLU A 254 -4.18 -10.67 26.60
N PHE A 255 -3.99 -11.50 25.57
CA PHE A 255 -2.88 -11.39 24.63
C PHE A 255 -2.89 -10.04 23.89
N ARG A 256 -4.02 -9.66 23.29
CA ARG A 256 -4.19 -8.39 22.58
C ARG A 256 -3.96 -7.20 23.51
N ARG A 257 -4.47 -7.28 24.74
CA ARG A 257 -4.25 -6.25 25.76
C ARG A 257 -2.77 -6.07 26.06
N GLU A 258 -2.03 -7.15 26.27
CA GLU A 258 -0.58 -7.08 26.52
C GLU A 258 0.18 -6.47 25.33
N ARG A 259 -0.15 -6.88 24.10
CA ARG A 259 0.46 -6.32 22.88
C ARG A 259 0.22 -4.81 22.76
N ILE A 260 -1.01 -4.36 23.02
CA ILE A 260 -1.37 -2.94 22.98
C ILE A 260 -0.68 -2.17 24.12
N LEU A 261 -0.65 -2.70 25.34
CA LEU A 261 0.05 -2.07 26.45
C LEU A 261 1.56 -1.99 26.22
N GLY A 262 2.13 -2.94 25.47
CA GLY A 262 3.52 -2.92 25.02
C GLY A 262 3.87 -1.70 24.18
N LEU A 263 2.90 -1.09 23.48
CA LEU A 263 3.12 0.13 22.69
C LEU A 263 3.53 1.33 23.55
N LYS A 264 3.25 1.32 24.87
CA LYS A 264 3.65 2.39 25.80
C LYS A 264 5.15 2.71 25.76
N ARG A 265 6.00 1.73 25.41
CA ARG A 265 7.46 1.94 25.28
C ARG A 265 7.83 2.91 24.15
N HIS A 266 6.95 3.07 23.17
CA HIS A 266 7.15 3.96 22.02
C HIS A 266 6.50 5.34 22.24
N LEU A 267 5.63 5.48 23.24
CA LEU A 267 4.97 6.73 23.59
C LEU A 267 5.92 7.60 24.46
N ASN A 268 6.79 8.36 23.82
CA ASN A 268 7.68 9.33 24.49
C ASN A 268 7.34 10.76 24.06
N GLU A 269 7.81 11.78 24.80
CA GLU A 269 7.51 13.20 24.51
C GLU A 269 7.87 13.57 23.06
N LEU A 270 8.99 13.06 22.55
CA LEU A 270 9.43 13.29 21.18
C LEU A 270 8.46 12.71 20.12
N MET A 271 7.80 11.60 20.43
CA MET A 271 6.76 11.00 19.57
C MET A 271 5.54 11.93 19.52
N PHE A 272 5.08 12.40 20.68
CA PHE A 272 3.93 13.31 20.76
C PHE A 272 4.19 14.67 20.11
N ASP A 273 5.44 15.15 20.12
CA ASP A 273 5.83 16.38 19.43
C ASP A 273 5.86 16.22 17.90
N GLN A 274 5.80 14.99 17.37
CA GLN A 274 5.98 14.66 15.94
C GLN A 274 4.74 14.08 15.25
N VAL A 275 3.68 13.72 15.99
CA VAL A 275 2.44 13.09 15.48
C VAL A 275 1.24 13.96 15.81
#